data_AF-A0A7Z9YYB3-F1
#
_entry.id   AF-A0A7Z9YYB3-F1
#
_cell.length_a   1.000
_cell.length_b   1.000
_cell.length_c   1.000
_cell.angle_alpha   90.00
_cell.angle_beta   90.00
_cell.angle_gamma   90.00
#
_symmetry.space_group_name_H-M   'P 1'
#
loop_
_entity.id
_entity.type
_entity.pdbx_description
1 polymer ?
#
loop_
_entity_poly.entity_id
_entity_poly.type
_entity_poly.pdbx_seq_one_letter_code
_entity_poly.pdbx_strand_id
1 'polypeptide(L)'
;MAKDLRLLGISKPVHLIGKDAYQMHRELCKLSGKEHDPCVIDVFLAAVSFMEGGDPIPWYHFTEERKQHLAATLPGKLRRS
;
A
#
# COMPACT_ATOMS: atom_id res chain seq x y z
N MET A 1 -7.12 -4.04 9.00
CA MET A 1 -7.17 -2.72 8.33
C MET A 1 -7.25 -1.54 9.30
N ALA A 2 -8.33 -1.34 10.07
CA ALA A 2 -8.46 -0.14 10.92
C ALA A 2 -7.42 -0.06 12.06
N LYS A 3 -6.99 -1.20 12.60
CA LYS A 3 -5.92 -1.27 13.60
C LYS A 3 -4.55 -0.95 12.99
N ASP A 4 -4.32 -1.36 11.75
CA ASP A 4 -3.07 -1.15 11.01
C ASP A 4 -2.88 0.32 10.65
N LEU A 5 -3.95 1.00 10.22
CA LEU A 5 -3.93 2.45 9.99
C LEU A 5 -3.65 3.23 11.27
N ARG A 6 -4.24 2.82 12.41
CA ARG A 6 -3.94 3.44 13.71
C ARG A 6 -2.49 3.21 14.15
N LEU A 7 -1.90 2.05 13.85
CA LEU A 7 -0.48 1.79 14.10
C LEU A 7 0.42 2.73 13.28
N LEU A 8 0.01 3.10 12.07
CA LEU A 8 0.68 4.10 11.23
C LEU A 8 0.39 5.56 11.65
N GLY A 9 -0.30 5.80 12.77
CA GLY A 9 -0.70 7.15 13.19
C GLY A 9 -1.82 7.77 12.34
N ILE A 10 -2.46 6.99 11.47
CA ILE A 10 -3.56 7.42 10.61
C ILE A 10 -4.86 7.23 11.38
N SER A 11 -5.27 8.28 12.10
CA SER A 11 -6.52 8.32 12.85
C SER A 11 -7.68 8.94 12.08
N LYS A 12 -7.40 9.69 11.02
CA LYS A 12 -8.40 10.36 10.18
C LYS A 12 -8.15 10.04 8.70
N PRO A 13 -9.20 9.87 7.88
CA PRO A 13 -9.03 9.61 6.45
C PRO A 13 -8.21 10.70 5.74
N VAL A 14 -8.34 11.97 6.14
CA VAL A 14 -7.56 13.09 5.57
C VAL A 14 -6.05 12.98 5.76
N HIS A 15 -5.55 12.15 6.70
CA HIS A 15 -4.11 11.91 6.87
C HIS A 15 -3.53 11.02 5.77
N LEU A 16 -4.37 10.42 4.92
CA LEU A 16 -3.96 9.61 3.77
C LEU A 16 -3.56 10.47 2.56
N ILE A 17 -4.02 11.72 2.49
CA ILE A 17 -3.77 12.61 1.34
C ILE A 17 -2.26 12.84 1.23
N GLY A 18 -1.68 12.57 0.06
CA GLY A 18 -0.24 12.72 -0.19
C GLY A 18 0.65 11.67 0.49
N LYS A 19 0.09 10.58 1.02
CA LYS A 19 0.87 9.46 1.55
C LYS A 19 1.20 8.45 0.45
N ASP A 20 2.42 7.91 0.50
CA ASP A 20 2.83 6.82 -0.38
C ASP A 20 2.40 5.47 0.23
N ALA A 21 1.53 4.74 -0.48
CA ALA A 21 0.99 3.45 -0.06
C ALA A 21 2.07 2.37 0.16
N TYR A 22 3.15 2.38 -0.62
CA TYR A 22 4.27 1.44 -0.47
C TYR A 22 5.11 1.78 0.75
N GLN A 23 5.34 3.07 1.03
CA GLN A 23 6.00 3.50 2.27
C GLN A 23 5.15 3.11 3.50
N MET A 24 3.85 3.35 3.45
CA MET A 24 2.92 2.95 4.52
C MET A 24 2.97 1.45 4.80
N HIS A 25 3.01 0.61 3.77
CA HIS A 25 3.15 -0.85 3.95
C HIS A 25 4.50 -1.22 4.59
N ARG A 26 5.61 -0.64 4.13
CA ARG A 26 6.93 -0.87 4.73
C ARG A 26 6.97 -0.46 6.21
N GLU A 27 6.40 0.69 6.53
CA GLU A 27 6.28 1.16 7.91
C GLU A 27 5.41 0.23 8.76
N LEU A 28 4.30 -0.27 8.21
CA LEU A 28 3.42 -1.20 8.89
C LEU A 28 4.17 -2.48 9.24
N CYS A 29 4.90 -3.07 8.29
CA CYS A 29 5.73 -4.25 8.52
C CYS A 29 6.79 -4.02 9.60
N LYS A 30 7.42 -2.83 9.59
CA LYS A 30 8.42 -2.45 10.59
C LYS A 30 7.82 -2.29 11.99
N LEU A 31 6.66 -1.64 12.09
CA LEU A 31 5.98 -1.37 13.37
C LEU A 31 5.32 -2.61 13.97
N SER A 32 4.76 -3.47 13.12
CA SER A 32 4.13 -4.72 13.57
C SER A 32 5.15 -5.81 13.87
N GLY A 33 6.38 -5.68 13.35
CA GLY A 33 7.42 -6.72 13.40
C GLY A 33 7.07 -7.95 12.57
N LYS A 34 6.10 -7.84 11.65
CA LYS A 34 5.61 -8.94 10.81
C LYS A 34 5.62 -8.53 9.36
N GLU A 35 5.94 -9.48 8.49
CA GLU A 35 5.79 -9.28 7.06
C GLU A 35 4.29 -9.39 6.70
N HIS A 36 3.70 -8.25 6.34
CA HIS A 36 2.31 -8.20 5.88
C HIS A 36 2.21 -8.53 4.40
N ASP A 37 1.12 -9.19 4.02
CA ASP A 37 0.86 -9.52 2.63
C ASP A 37 0.89 -8.27 1.73
N PRO A 38 1.45 -8.35 0.51
CA PRO A 38 1.51 -7.23 -0.42
C PRO A 38 0.13 -6.69 -0.84
N CYS A 39 -0.94 -7.49 -0.73
CA CYS A 39 -2.31 -7.04 -1.03
C CYS A 39 -2.78 -5.89 -0.12
N VAL A 40 -2.12 -5.66 1.01
CA VAL A 40 -2.38 -4.50 1.87
C VAL A 40 -2.00 -3.19 1.16
N ILE A 41 -0.99 -3.21 0.27
CA ILE A 41 -0.61 -2.05 -0.56
C ILE A 41 -1.78 -1.66 -1.48
N ASP A 42 -2.47 -2.63 -2.06
CA ASP A 42 -3.62 -2.40 -2.96
C ASP A 42 -4.75 -1.63 -2.23
N VAL A 43 -4.96 -1.97 -0.96
CA VAL A 43 -5.93 -1.27 -0.10
C VAL A 43 -5.47 0.14 0.24
N PHE A 44 -4.17 0.34 0.51
CA PHE A 44 -3.63 1.67 0.76
C PHE A 44 -3.70 2.56 -0.49
N LEU A 45 -3.39 2.03 -1.67
CA LEU A 45 -3.52 2.75 -2.94
C LEU A 45 -4.96 3.22 -3.17
N ALA A 46 -5.94 2.32 -2.99
CA ALA A 46 -7.35 2.69 -3.10
C ALA A 46 -7.77 3.72 -2.06
N ALA A 47 -7.32 3.58 -0.81
CA ALA A 47 -7.65 4.52 0.26
C ALA A 47 -7.05 5.91 0.02
N VAL A 48 -5.79 6.00 -0.42
CA VAL A 48 -5.13 7.27 -0.77
C VAL A 48 -5.82 7.91 -1.98
N SER A 49 -6.00 7.15 -3.07
CA SER A 49 -6.64 7.64 -4.30
C SER A 49 -8.05 8.19 -4.04
N PHE A 50 -8.86 7.48 -3.25
CA PHE A 50 -10.18 7.95 -2.86
C PHE A 50 -10.12 9.24 -2.03
N MET A 51 -9.17 9.35 -1.10
CA MET A 51 -9.02 10.54 -0.26
C MET A 51 -8.46 11.76 -1.02
N GLU A 52 -7.74 11.54 -2.11
CA GLU A 52 -7.26 12.59 -3.01
C GLU A 52 -8.35 13.11 -3.97
N GLY A 53 -9.57 12.56 -3.89
CA GLY A 53 -10.71 12.96 -4.72
C GLY A 53 -10.93 12.06 -5.93
N GLY A 54 -10.28 10.89 -5.98
CA GLY A 54 -10.56 9.86 -6.98
C GLY A 54 -11.90 9.16 -6.76
N ASP A 55 -12.35 8.45 -7.80
CA ASP A 55 -13.58 7.65 -7.74
C ASP A 55 -13.47 6.51 -6.72
N PRO A 56 -14.59 6.07 -6.11
CA PRO A 56 -14.62 4.92 -5.20
C PRO A 56 -14.43 3.62 -5.99
N ILE A 57 -13.18 3.34 -6.37
CA ILE A 57 -12.82 2.14 -7.12
C ILE A 57 -12.41 0.99 -6.18
N PRO A 58 -12.67 -0.27 -6.55
CA PRO A 58 -12.29 -1.41 -5.75
C PRO A 58 -10.77 -1.55 -5.61
N TRP A 59 -10.29 -1.94 -4.43
CA TRP A 59 -8.85 -2.09 -4.14
C TRP A 59 -8.11 -3.01 -5.10
N TYR A 60 -8.76 -4.06 -5.61
CA TYR A 60 -8.13 -4.99 -6.56
C TYR A 60 -7.78 -4.35 -7.91
N HIS A 61 -8.33 -3.18 -8.24
CA HIS A 61 -7.95 -2.42 -9.43
C HIS A 61 -6.46 -2.06 -9.42
N PHE A 62 -5.87 -1.88 -8.23
CA PHE A 62 -4.46 -1.52 -8.05
C PHE A 62 -3.52 -2.74 -7.99
N THR A 63 -4.05 -3.96 -8.07
CA THR A 63 -3.25 -5.21 -8.04
C THR A 63 -2.18 -5.21 -9.13
N GLU A 64 -2.55 -4.74 -10.33
CA GLU A 64 -1.68 -4.76 -11.49
C GLU A 64 -0.60 -3.68 -11.37
N GLU A 65 -0.96 -2.49 -10.88
CA GLU A 65 -0.03 -1.41 -10.57
C GLU A 65 1.01 -1.85 -9.52
N ARG A 66 0.56 -2.47 -8.42
CA ARG A 66 1.45 -3.04 -7.40
C ARG A 66 2.41 -4.07 -7.99
N LYS A 67 1.92 -5.02 -8.80
CA LYS A 67 2.79 -6.04 -9.42
C LYS A 67 3.86 -5.39 -10.28
N GLN A 68 3.49 -4.40 -11.10
CA GLN A 68 4.44 -3.67 -11.94
C GLN A 68 5.46 -2.90 -11.11
N HIS A 69 5.02 -2.20 -10.06
CA HIS A 69 5.90 -1.45 -9.17
C HIS A 69 6.88 -2.35 -8.42
N LEU A 70 6.42 -3.48 -7.89
CA LEU A 70 7.28 -4.46 -7.21
C LEU A 70 8.25 -5.13 -8.18
N ALA A 71 7.81 -5.47 -9.39
CA ALA A 71 8.69 -6.02 -10.43
C ALA A 71 9.77 -5.02 -10.85
N ALA A 72 9.44 -3.71 -10.91
CA ALA A 72 10.38 -2.64 -11.23
C ALA A 72 11.34 -2.33 -10.06
N THR A 73 10.88 -2.48 -8.82
CA THR A 73 11.65 -2.17 -7.60
C THR A 73 12.57 -3.32 -7.18
N LEU A 74 12.31 -4.55 -7.64
CA LEU A 74 13.21 -5.69 -7.42
C LEU A 74 14.47 -5.54 -8.30
N PRO A 75 15.67 -5.37 -7.72
CA PRO A 75 16.90 -5.34 -8.49
C PRO A 75 17.18 -6.73 -9.07
N GLY A 76 16.77 -6.97 -10.31
CA GLY A 76 17.40 -7.90 -11.26
C GLY A 76 17.87 -9.27 -10.74
N LYS A 77 17.20 -9.89 -9.75
CA LYS A 77 17.47 -11.28 -9.37
C LYS A 77 16.23 -12.12 -9.59
N LEU A 78 16.39 -13.10 -10.48
CA LEU A 78 15.47 -14.17 -10.90
C LEU A 78 14.67 -13.91 -12.18
N ARG A 79 15.39 -13.59 -13.27
CA ARG A 79 15.17 -14.36 -14.51
C ARG A 79 15.75 -15.77 -14.27
N ARG A 80 14.93 -16.69 -13.76
CA ARG A 80 15.25 -18.12 -13.76
C ARG A 80 14.66 -18.72 -15.04
N SER A 81 15.57 -19.32 -15.81
CA SER A 81 15.42 -20.26 -16.93
C SER A 81 14.64 -19.78 -18.15
#